data_AF-A0A645IEK6-F1
#
_entry.id   AF-A0A645IEK6-F1
#
_cell.length_a   1.000
_cell.length_b   1.000
_cell.length_c   1.000
_cell.angle_alpha   90.00
_cell.angle_beta   90.00
_cell.angle_gamma   90.00
#
_symmetry.space_group_name_H-M   'P 1'
#
loop_
_entity.id
_entity.type
_entity.pdbx_description
1 polymer ?
#
loop_
_entity_poly.entity_id
_entity_poly.type
_entity_poly.pdbx_seq_one_letter_code
_entity_poly.pdbx_strand_id
1 'polypeptide(L)' 'MRTKQKVRKKVEQMHKLENQADELFNVSMAELFCRKDTVLTVEMVRVKEVYESLEATVDSLDDIGKLVRGIKIKNG' A
#
# COMPACT_ATOMS: atom_id res chain seq x y z
N MET A 1 27.16 -13.40 1.36
CA MET A 1 26.63 -12.38 2.29
C MET A 1 26.06 -11.12 1.61
N ARG A 2 26.69 -10.56 0.54
CA ARG A 2 26.22 -9.34 -0.15
C ARG A 2 24.77 -9.37 -0.68
N THR A 3 24.31 -10.47 -1.26
CA THR A 3 22.95 -10.58 -1.85
C THR A 3 21.85 -10.52 -0.80
N LYS A 4 22.05 -11.17 0.36
CA LYS A 4 21.09 -11.13 1.49
C LYS A 4 20.88 -9.71 2.01
N GLN A 5 21.93 -8.90 2.08
CA GLN A 5 21.85 -7.49 2.48
C GLN A 5 21.05 -6.64 1.47
N LYS A 6 21.26 -6.88 0.16
CA LYS A 6 20.55 -6.18 -0.91
C LYS A 6 19.04 -6.47 -0.87
N VAL A 7 18.66 -7.73 -0.72
CA VAL A 7 17.25 -8.14 -0.59
C VAL A 7 16.62 -7.50 0.64
N ARG A 8 17.30 -7.53 1.80
CA ARG A 8 16.77 -6.90 3.02
C ARG A 8 16.50 -5.40 2.84
N LYS A 9 17.45 -4.67 2.25
CA LYS A 9 17.28 -3.24 1.96
C LYS A 9 16.10 -2.98 1.02
N LYS A 10 15.91 -3.81 0.00
CA LYS A 10 14.80 -3.66 -0.95
C LYS A 10 13.45 -3.90 -0.28
N VAL A 11 13.36 -4.93 0.55
CA VAL A 11 12.16 -5.23 1.32
C VAL A 11 11.84 -4.13 2.36
N GLU A 12 12.86 -3.56 3.02
CA GLU A 12 12.67 -2.38 3.89
C GLU A 12 12.19 -1.15 3.10
N GLN A 13 12.65 -0.97 1.86
CA GLN A 13 12.17 0.09 0.97
C GLN A 13 10.72 -0.12 0.54
N MET A 14 10.33 -1.36 0.22
CA MET A 14 8.95 -1.70 -0.14
C MET A 14 7.98 -1.38 1.00
N HIS A 15 8.32 -1.78 2.23
CA HIS A 15 7.48 -1.48 3.39
C HIS A 15 7.36 0.02 3.66
N LYS A 16 8.41 0.82 3.41
CA LYS A 16 8.30 2.28 3.52
C LYS A 16 7.34 2.88 2.48
N LEU A 17 7.34 2.35 1.26
CA LEU A 17 6.44 2.80 0.20
C LEU A 17 4.99 2.43 0.49
N GLU A 18 4.75 1.26 1.08
CA GLU A 18 3.41 0.84 1.53
C GLU A 18 2.88 1.77 2.62
N ASN A 19 3.61 2.00 3.71
CA ASN A 19 3.21 2.97 4.73
C ASN A 19 2.87 4.38 4.16
N GLN A 20 3.61 4.83 3.14
CA GLN A 20 3.32 6.11 2.46
C GLN A 20 2.05 6.06 1.61
N ALA A 21 1.77 4.92 0.98
CA ALA A 21 0.54 4.70 0.22
C ALA A 21 -0.67 4.65 1.15
N ASP A 22 -0.60 3.91 2.27
CA ASP A 22 -1.66 3.84 3.28
C ASP A 22 -2.00 5.24 3.83
N GLU A 23 -0.98 6.05 4.16
CA GLU A 23 -1.18 7.42 4.63
C GLU A 23 -1.89 8.27 3.56
N LEU A 24 -1.41 8.19 2.30
CA LEU A 24 -2.00 8.91 1.19
C LEU A 24 -3.45 8.46 0.92
N PHE A 25 -3.73 7.17 0.99
CA PHE A 25 -5.07 6.60 0.83
C PHE A 25 -6.01 7.16 1.89
N ASN A 26 -5.60 7.13 3.17
CA ASN A 26 -6.40 7.63 4.28
C ASN A 26 -6.71 9.13 4.14
N VAL A 27 -5.70 9.94 3.81
CA VAL A 27 -5.88 11.39 3.59
C VAL A 27 -6.81 11.63 2.40
N SER A 28 -6.56 10.97 1.27
CA SER A 28 -7.34 11.15 0.04
C SER A 28 -8.80 10.70 0.22
N MET A 29 -9.03 9.63 1.00
CA MET A 29 -10.37 9.14 1.30
C MET A 29 -11.11 10.09 2.23
N ALA A 30 -10.44 10.61 3.27
CA ALA A 30 -11.02 11.64 4.15
C ALA A 30 -11.40 12.90 3.35
N GLU A 31 -10.53 13.37 2.47
CA GLU A 31 -10.81 14.51 1.58
C GLU A 31 -11.97 14.24 0.62
N LEU A 32 -12.08 13.02 0.09
CA LEU A 32 -13.16 12.62 -0.80
C LEU A 32 -14.52 12.75 -0.10
N PHE A 33 -14.63 12.30 1.15
CA PHE A 33 -15.88 12.31 1.92
C PHE A 33 -16.16 13.60 2.70
N CYS A 34 -15.15 14.43 2.95
CA CYS A 34 -15.32 15.76 3.57
C CYS A 34 -15.88 16.82 2.61
N ARG A 35 -16.12 16.48 1.33
CA ARG A 35 -16.81 17.37 0.40
C ARG A 35 -18.21 17.70 0.92
N LYS A 36 -18.67 18.93 0.72
CA LYS A 36 -19.96 19.46 1.24
C LYS A 36 -21.20 18.73 0.71
N ASP A 37 -21.02 17.75 -0.16
CA ASP A 37 -22.08 16.96 -0.75
C ASP A 37 -22.64 16.00 0.29
N THR A 38 -23.90 16.21 0.67
CA THR A 38 -24.61 15.35 1.65
C THR A 38 -25.00 13.99 1.06
N VAL A 39 -24.77 13.79 -0.24
CA VAL A 39 -25.13 12.59 -1.01
C VAL A 39 -23.92 12.09 -1.78
N LEU A 40 -23.69 10.79 -1.75
CA LEU A 40 -22.63 10.13 -2.50
C LEU A 40 -22.91 10.24 -4.01
N THR A 41 -22.01 10.87 -4.76
CA THR A 41 -22.16 11.01 -6.22
C THR A 41 -21.52 9.86 -6.98
N VAL A 42 -21.96 9.63 -8.22
CA VAL A 42 -21.34 8.63 -9.12
C VAL A 42 -19.85 8.94 -9.35
N GLU A 43 -19.47 10.21 -9.37
CA GLU A 43 -18.08 10.62 -9.51
C GLU A 43 -17.25 10.27 -8.27
N MET A 44 -17.81 10.47 -7.07
CA MET A 44 -17.15 10.07 -5.82
C MET A 44 -16.93 8.56 -5.76
N VAL A 45 -17.92 7.76 -6.17
CA VAL A 45 -17.78 6.30 -6.23
C VAL A 45 -16.66 5.90 -7.18
N ARG A 46 -16.59 6.49 -8.38
CA ARG A 46 -15.52 6.20 -9.35
C ARG A 46 -14.13 6.52 -8.81
N VAL A 47 -13.97 7.68 -8.15
CA VAL A 47 -12.68 8.06 -7.56
C VAL A 47 -12.31 7.13 -6.40
N LYS A 48 -13.27 6.77 -5.56
CA LYS A 48 -13.10 5.79 -4.49
C LYS A 48 -12.59 4.45 -5.03
N GLU A 49 -13.20 3.93 -6.09
CA GLU A 49 -12.78 2.66 -6.72
C GLU A 49 -11.34 2.71 -7.23
N VAL A 50 -10.90 3.85 -7.79
CA VAL A 50 -9.50 4.04 -8.21
C VAL A 50 -8.57 4.02 -7.01
N TYR A 51 -8.90 4.73 -5.93
CA TYR A 51 -8.09 4.76 -4.72
C TYR A 51 -7.96 3.37 -4.09
N GLU A 52 -9.07 2.62 -4.00
CA GLU A 52 -9.07 1.25 -3.50
C GLU A 52 -8.25 0.30 -4.38
N SER A 53 -8.30 0.47 -5.71
CA SER A 53 -7.50 -0.33 -6.63
C SER A 53 -5.99 -0.04 -6.49
N LEU A 54 -5.62 1.22 -6.23
CA LEU A 54 -4.22 1.60 -6.00
C LEU A 54 -3.71 1.01 -4.69
N GLU A 55 -4.51 1.11 -3.62
CA GLU A 55 -4.20 0.53 -2.32
C GLU A 55 -3.97 -0.98 -2.41
N ALA A 56 -4.92 -1.71 -3.02
CA ALA A 56 -4.80 -3.15 -3.21
C ALA A 56 -3.55 -3.54 -4.02
N THR A 57 -3.15 -2.70 -4.98
CA THR A 57 -1.92 -2.93 -5.75
C THR A 57 -0.68 -2.79 -4.86
N VAL A 58 -0.62 -1.76 -4.01
CA VAL A 58 0.53 -1.54 -3.13
C VAL A 58 0.61 -2.59 -2.02
N ASP A 59 -0.52 -2.97 -1.43
CA ASP A 59 -0.58 -4.03 -0.41
C ASP A 59 -0.07 -5.38 -0.98
N SER A 60 -0.46 -5.72 -2.21
CA SER A 60 0.05 -6.94 -2.88
C SER A 60 1.57 -6.97 -3.03
N LEU A 61 2.21 -5.79 -3.17
CA LEU A 61 3.66 -5.69 -3.22
C LEU A 61 4.29 -5.89 -1.84
N ASP A 62 3.69 -5.35 -0.77
CA ASP A 62 4.19 -5.61 0.59
C ASP A 62 4.01 -7.08 0.99
N ASP A 63 2.94 -7.75 0.56
CA ASP A 63 2.74 -9.18 0.77
C ASP A 63 3.86 -10.03 0.16
N ILE A 64 4.32 -9.69 -1.06
CA ILE A 64 5.52 -10.31 -1.65
C ILE A 64 6.75 -10.04 -0.76
N GLY A 65 6.88 -8.81 -0.25
CA GLY A 65 7.92 -8.44 0.71
C GLY A 65 7.90 -9.30 1.99
N LYS A 66 6.72 -9.46 2.60
CA LYS A 66 6.46 -10.31 3.77
C LYS A 66 6.82 -11.77 3.49
N LEU A 67 6.41 -12.32 2.35
CA LEU A 67 6.75 -13.68 1.93
C LEU A 67 8.27 -13.90 1.81
N VAL A 68 8.98 -12.96 1.18
CA VAL A 68 10.44 -13.01 1.06
C VAL A 68 11.12 -12.97 2.43
N ARG A 69 10.60 -12.19 3.39
CA ARG A 69 11.07 -12.21 4.80
C ARG A 69 10.79 -13.56 5.47
N GLY A 70 9.60 -14.11 5.27
CA GLY A 70 9.16 -15.38 5.88
C GLY A 70 9.96 -16.60 5.41
N ILE A 71 10.26 -16.70 4.11
CA ILE A 71 11.13 -17.77 3.56
C ILE A 71 12.51 -17.73 4.21
N LYS A 72 13.04 -16.54 4.50
CA LYS A 72 14.35 -16.37 5.16
C LYS A 72 14.35 -16.88 6.61
N ILE A 73 13.23 -16.84 7.32
CA ILE A 73 13.13 -17.35 8.71
C ILE A 73 13.16 -18.88 8.73
N LYS A 74 12.60 -19.54 7.71
CA LYS A 74 12.55 -21.02 7.65
C LYS A 74 13.85 -21.69 7.21
N ASN A 75 14.73 -20.97 6.52
CA ASN A 75 16.01 -21.48 5.99
C ASN A 75 17.24 -20.80 6.63
N GLY A 76 17.05 -20.24 7.83
CA GLY A 76 18.09 -19.60 8.65
C GLY A 76 18.54 -20.50 9.78
#